data_AF-A0A1K1P227-F1
#
_entry.id   AF-A0A1K1P227-F1
#
_cell.length_a   1.000
_cell.length_b   1.000
_cell.length_c   1.000
_cell.angle_alpha   90.00
_cell.angle_beta   90.00
_cell.angle_gamma   90.00
#
_symmetry.space_group_name_H-M   'P 1'
#
loop_
_entity.id
_entity.type
_entity.pdbx_description
1 polymer ?
#
loop_
_entity_poly.entity_id
_entity_poly.type
_entity_poly.pdbx_seq_one_letter_code
_entity_poly.pdbx_strand_id
1 'polypeptide(L)'
;MISPQANINSNATIGQGSRVAEGATLGPGVALGNDVNVAEGAILVHAVIGDNVEIGPGAMLCGNAGATLRVEPGVVIMAGAVVSAPVVIATGARIQPGAVVVRDVPPHAIVTGNPAQIIGYTVSSDGDAPVSVDASGSNRDASVTPTLVRGVTLHRFPKILDLRGNLTVGEFGRTVPFEPKRYFMVFGVPNAEIRGEHAHRECKQFLLCTQGRCSVVADDGHHREEFLLDDPSVGIYLPPLTWGVQYKYSPDAVLLVFASHYYDSAEYIRSYQEFRTLTAGIKNEGNA
;
A
#
# COMPACT_ATOMS: atom_id res chain seq x y z
N MET A 1 18.69 -20.34 14.70
CA MET A 1 18.78 -21.02 16.02
C MET A 1 17.42 -21.63 16.32
N ILE A 2 17.36 -22.94 16.53
CA ILE A 2 16.10 -23.67 16.76
C ILE A 2 16.07 -24.09 18.23
N SER A 3 15.01 -23.74 18.95
CA SER A 3 14.82 -24.16 20.33
C SER A 3 14.59 -25.67 20.41
N PRO A 4 15.20 -26.39 21.38
CA PRO A 4 14.92 -27.81 21.63
C PRO A 4 13.45 -28.10 21.97
N GLN A 5 12.71 -27.07 22.40
CA GLN A 5 11.30 -27.16 22.77
C GLN A 5 10.35 -26.80 21.63
N ALA A 6 10.87 -26.55 20.42
CA ALA A 6 10.04 -26.36 19.22
C ALA A 6 9.59 -27.72 18.68
N ASN A 7 8.32 -27.82 18.26
CA ASN A 7 7.79 -29.01 17.60
C ASN A 7 7.89 -28.82 16.08
N ILE A 8 8.79 -29.57 15.44
CA ILE A 8 9.05 -29.44 14.01
C ILE A 8 8.72 -30.77 13.33
N ASN A 9 7.78 -30.72 12.40
CA ASN A 9 7.45 -31.85 11.56
C ASN A 9 8.66 -32.26 10.70
N SER A 10 8.83 -33.57 10.48
CA SER A 10 9.97 -34.12 9.72
C SER A 10 10.09 -33.59 8.29
N ASN A 11 8.99 -33.09 7.72
CA ASN A 11 8.94 -32.60 6.34
C ASN A 11 9.01 -31.07 6.26
N ALA A 12 9.21 -30.36 7.38
CA ALA A 12 9.37 -28.92 7.37
C ALA A 12 10.74 -28.53 6.84
N THR A 13 10.80 -27.55 5.94
CA THR A 13 12.07 -27.00 5.44
C THR A 13 12.36 -25.67 6.13
N ILE A 14 13.59 -25.47 6.59
CA ILE A 14 14.00 -24.26 7.29
C ILE A 14 15.23 -23.68 6.59
N GLY A 15 15.09 -22.47 6.04
CA GLY A 15 16.20 -21.74 5.40
C GLY A 15 17.29 -21.30 6.37
N GLN A 16 18.37 -20.76 5.81
CA GLN A 16 19.53 -20.30 6.58
C GLN A 16 19.19 -19.09 7.43
N GLY A 17 19.84 -18.94 8.58
CA GLY A 17 19.63 -17.80 9.50
C GLY A 17 18.33 -17.84 10.31
N SER A 18 17.34 -18.63 9.89
CA SER A 18 16.03 -18.72 10.52
C SER A 18 16.07 -19.20 11.98
N ARG A 19 15.14 -18.67 12.77
CA ARG A 19 15.02 -18.88 14.21
C ARG A 19 13.63 -19.36 14.56
N VAL A 20 13.56 -20.38 15.40
CA VAL A 20 12.31 -20.97 15.88
C VAL A 20 12.38 -21.03 17.40
N ALA A 21 11.54 -20.23 18.05
CA ALA A 21 11.52 -20.07 19.50
C ALA A 21 10.79 -21.23 20.22
N GLU A 22 10.79 -21.19 21.54
CA GLU A 22 10.19 -22.21 22.40
C GLU A 22 8.68 -22.34 22.20
N GLY A 23 8.17 -23.58 22.18
CA GLY A 23 6.75 -23.87 22.03
C GLY A 23 6.19 -23.60 20.63
N ALA A 24 6.98 -23.07 19.68
CA ALA A 24 6.54 -22.92 18.31
C ALA A 24 6.34 -24.29 17.64
N THR A 25 5.30 -24.40 16.81
CA THR A 25 4.95 -25.62 16.08
C THR A 25 5.02 -25.37 14.58
N LEU A 26 5.91 -26.08 13.89
CA LEU A 26 5.98 -26.14 12.44
C LEU A 26 5.37 -27.48 11.98
N GLY A 27 4.10 -27.44 11.60
CA GLY A 27 3.34 -28.60 11.15
C GLY A 27 3.68 -29.06 9.73
N PRO A 28 2.91 -30.02 9.19
CA PRO A 28 3.09 -30.52 7.83
C PRO A 28 3.02 -29.42 6.77
N GLY A 29 3.85 -29.54 5.73
CA GLY A 29 3.83 -28.62 4.58
C GLY A 29 4.28 -27.20 4.89
N VAL A 30 5.01 -26.99 5.99
CA VAL A 30 5.64 -25.70 6.30
C VAL A 30 6.99 -25.60 5.61
N ALA A 31 7.21 -24.49 4.91
CA ALA A 31 8.50 -24.15 4.33
C ALA A 31 8.88 -22.72 4.73
N LEU A 32 9.98 -22.57 5.44
CA LEU A 32 10.54 -21.27 5.81
C LEU A 32 11.70 -20.91 4.88
N GLY A 33 11.70 -19.68 4.39
CA GLY A 33 12.83 -19.04 3.73
C GLY A 33 13.98 -18.75 4.70
N ASN A 34 14.87 -17.86 4.26
CA ASN A 34 16.03 -17.41 5.02
C ASN A 34 15.67 -16.29 5.99
N ASP A 35 16.38 -16.22 7.11
CA ASP A 35 16.26 -15.16 8.11
C ASP A 35 14.81 -14.95 8.63
N VAL A 36 14.04 -16.05 8.71
CA VAL A 36 12.68 -16.05 9.26
C VAL A 36 12.73 -16.18 10.78
N ASN A 37 11.99 -15.33 11.48
CA ASN A 37 11.87 -15.38 12.94
C ASN A 37 10.46 -15.88 13.33
N VAL A 38 10.39 -17.07 13.91
CA VAL A 38 9.16 -17.64 14.47
C VAL A 38 9.23 -17.56 15.99
N ALA A 39 8.42 -16.68 16.58
CA ALA A 39 8.39 -16.43 18.02
C ALA A 39 7.59 -17.51 18.79
N GLU A 40 7.57 -17.36 20.11
CA GLU A 40 7.12 -18.38 21.05
C GLU A 40 5.66 -18.76 20.83
N GLY A 41 5.37 -20.07 20.86
CA GLY A 41 4.00 -20.58 20.75
C GLY A 41 3.30 -20.34 19.40
N ALA A 42 3.98 -19.82 18.38
CA ALA A 42 3.41 -19.66 17.05
C ALA A 42 3.15 -21.02 16.40
N ILE A 43 2.04 -21.16 15.69
CA ILE A 43 1.62 -22.42 15.05
C ILE A 43 1.47 -22.20 13.56
N LEU A 44 2.25 -22.92 12.76
CA LEU A 44 2.24 -22.88 11.30
C LEU A 44 1.87 -24.26 10.76
N VAL A 45 0.94 -24.32 9.82
CA VAL A 45 0.55 -25.55 9.13
C VAL A 45 0.28 -25.23 7.66
N HIS A 46 0.80 -26.02 6.73
CA HIS A 46 0.62 -25.82 5.27
C HIS A 46 0.90 -24.38 4.80
N ALA A 47 2.00 -23.81 5.28
CA ALA A 47 2.37 -22.42 5.05
C ALA A 47 3.77 -22.31 4.41
N VAL A 48 3.85 -21.57 3.30
CA VAL A 48 5.12 -21.21 2.66
C VAL A 48 5.44 -19.78 3.04
N ILE A 49 6.55 -19.61 3.74
CA ILE A 49 7.00 -18.36 4.34
C ILE A 49 8.26 -17.90 3.61
N GLY A 50 8.22 -16.69 3.04
CA GLY A 50 9.35 -16.06 2.36
C GLY A 50 10.44 -15.59 3.30
N ASP A 51 11.50 -15.04 2.72
CA ASP A 51 12.67 -14.58 3.48
C ASP A 51 12.36 -13.35 4.35
N ASN A 52 13.10 -13.17 5.45
CA ASN A 52 13.00 -12.00 6.33
C ASN A 52 11.59 -11.78 6.91
N VAL A 53 10.81 -12.85 7.10
CA VAL A 53 9.48 -12.76 7.72
C VAL A 53 9.60 -12.84 9.23
N GLU A 54 8.82 -12.02 9.92
CA GLU A 54 8.69 -12.06 11.38
C GLU A 54 7.29 -12.55 11.76
N ILE A 55 7.23 -13.59 12.59
CA ILE A 55 6.00 -14.17 13.10
C ILE A 55 6.02 -14.03 14.62
N GLY A 56 5.10 -13.22 15.12
CA GLY A 56 4.99 -12.85 16.52
C GLY A 56 4.43 -13.97 17.40
N PRO A 57 4.56 -13.82 18.73
CA PRO A 57 4.19 -14.85 19.69
C PRO A 57 2.72 -15.26 19.56
N GLY A 58 2.46 -16.58 19.61
CA GLY A 58 1.10 -17.13 19.54
C GLY A 58 0.34 -16.88 18.23
N ALA A 59 1.00 -16.37 17.18
CA ALA A 59 0.36 -16.23 15.87
C ALA A 59 0.04 -17.61 15.28
N MET A 60 -1.11 -17.71 14.60
CA MET A 60 -1.61 -18.95 14.04
C MET A 60 -1.81 -18.81 12.53
N LEU A 61 -1.01 -19.56 11.76
CA LEU A 61 -1.05 -19.59 10.30
C LEU A 61 -1.53 -20.97 9.86
N CYS A 62 -2.82 -21.07 9.55
CA CYS A 62 -3.48 -22.32 9.22
C CYS A 62 -3.78 -22.37 7.72
N GLY A 63 -2.91 -23.05 6.99
CA GLY A 63 -3.12 -23.48 5.61
C GLY A 63 -3.97 -24.74 5.51
N ASN A 64 -4.32 -25.13 4.28
CA ASN A 64 -4.88 -26.45 4.00
C ASN A 64 -4.08 -27.15 2.88
N ALA A 65 -4.15 -28.48 2.82
CA ALA A 65 -3.32 -29.28 1.89
C ALA A 65 -3.58 -28.98 0.39
N GLY A 66 -4.74 -28.41 0.04
CA GLY A 66 -5.12 -28.06 -1.33
C GLY A 66 -4.90 -26.59 -1.70
N ALA A 67 -4.60 -25.73 -0.74
CA ALA A 67 -4.50 -24.30 -0.89
C ALA A 67 -3.52 -23.74 0.16
N THR A 68 -2.27 -23.59 -0.28
CA THR A 68 -1.16 -23.17 0.57
C THR A 68 -1.31 -21.70 0.97
N LEU A 69 -1.13 -21.43 2.27
CA LEU A 69 -0.96 -20.08 2.78
C LEU A 69 0.42 -19.57 2.35
N ARG A 70 0.47 -18.49 1.58
CA ARG A 70 1.74 -17.90 1.13
C ARG A 70 1.98 -16.58 1.85
N VAL A 71 3.11 -16.48 2.54
CA VAL A 71 3.62 -15.24 3.11
C VAL A 71 4.85 -14.84 2.32
N GLU A 72 4.79 -13.69 1.66
CA GLU A 72 5.90 -13.17 0.86
C GLU A 72 6.99 -12.53 1.73
N PRO A 73 8.19 -12.25 1.17
CA PRO A 73 9.30 -11.75 1.95
C PRO A 73 9.02 -10.44 2.71
N GLY A 74 9.66 -10.26 3.86
CA GLY A 74 9.61 -9.02 4.64
C GLY A 74 8.27 -8.71 5.33
N VAL A 75 7.32 -9.66 5.33
CA VAL A 75 6.05 -9.53 6.06
C VAL A 75 6.31 -9.62 7.57
N VAL A 76 5.57 -8.82 8.34
CA VAL A 76 5.54 -8.92 9.80
C VAL A 76 4.14 -9.25 10.28
N ILE A 77 4.01 -10.38 10.96
CA ILE A 77 2.78 -10.87 11.57
C ILE A 77 2.92 -10.70 13.07
N MET A 78 2.12 -9.83 13.68
CA MET A 78 2.24 -9.55 15.11
C MET A 78 1.52 -10.58 15.99
N ALA A 79 1.74 -10.46 17.30
CA ALA A 79 1.30 -11.42 18.30
C ALA A 79 -0.20 -11.76 18.20
N GLY A 80 -0.51 -13.06 18.30
CA GLY A 80 -1.88 -13.58 18.32
C GLY A 80 -2.69 -13.37 17.04
N ALA A 81 -2.09 -12.90 15.93
CA ALA A 81 -2.78 -12.81 14.66
C ALA A 81 -3.13 -14.21 14.12
N VAL A 82 -4.28 -14.32 13.46
CA VAL A 82 -4.79 -15.56 12.89
C VAL A 82 -4.91 -15.39 11.38
N VAL A 83 -4.36 -16.32 10.61
CA VAL A 83 -4.43 -16.35 9.15
C VAL A 83 -5.02 -17.68 8.71
N SER A 84 -6.10 -17.63 7.93
CA SER A 84 -6.80 -18.83 7.43
C SER A 84 -6.73 -18.88 5.90
N ALA A 85 -6.22 -19.97 5.33
CA ALA A 85 -6.10 -20.15 3.88
C ALA A 85 -7.45 -20.30 3.13
N PRO A 86 -7.45 -20.08 1.79
CA PRO A 86 -6.32 -19.61 0.97
C PRO A 86 -6.11 -18.10 1.08
N VAL A 87 -4.91 -17.70 1.49
CA VAL A 87 -4.52 -16.29 1.61
C VAL A 87 -3.07 -16.14 1.18
N VAL A 88 -2.83 -15.13 0.35
CA VAL A 88 -1.51 -14.56 0.06
C VAL A 88 -1.35 -13.29 0.87
N ILE A 89 -0.32 -13.24 1.72
CA ILE A 89 0.12 -12.02 2.40
C ILE A 89 1.33 -11.50 1.63
N ALA A 90 1.15 -10.42 0.89
CA ALA A 90 2.16 -9.92 -0.02
C ALA A 90 3.28 -9.13 0.69
N THR A 91 4.38 -8.95 -0.02
CA THR A 91 5.64 -8.45 0.56
C THR A 91 5.50 -7.16 1.36
N GLY A 92 6.21 -7.09 2.48
CA GLY A 92 6.25 -5.91 3.35
C GLY A 92 4.96 -5.59 4.12
N ALA A 93 3.89 -6.39 3.98
CA ALA A 93 2.65 -6.19 4.72
C ALA A 93 2.84 -6.36 6.23
N ARG A 94 2.00 -5.67 7.01
CA ARG A 94 2.01 -5.67 8.47
C ARG A 94 0.67 -6.13 9.01
N ILE A 95 0.64 -7.30 9.65
CA ILE A 95 -0.56 -7.83 10.30
C ILE A 95 -0.53 -7.43 11.77
N GLN A 96 -1.47 -6.59 12.19
CA GLN A 96 -1.52 -6.07 13.56
C GLN A 96 -1.91 -7.16 14.57
N PRO A 97 -1.64 -6.96 15.87
CA PRO A 97 -1.91 -7.97 16.90
C PRO A 97 -3.38 -8.39 16.91
N GLY A 98 -3.62 -9.69 17.01
CA GLY A 98 -4.98 -10.25 17.08
C GLY A 98 -5.83 -10.13 15.80
N ALA A 99 -5.27 -9.65 14.68
CA ALA A 99 -6.01 -9.54 13.43
C ALA A 99 -6.38 -10.92 12.87
N VAL A 100 -7.56 -11.04 12.25
CA VAL A 100 -8.07 -12.28 11.64
C VAL A 100 -8.11 -12.12 10.12
N VAL A 101 -7.07 -12.62 9.45
CA VAL A 101 -6.87 -12.50 8.01
C VAL A 101 -7.55 -13.66 7.29
N VAL A 102 -8.54 -13.32 6.48
CA VAL A 102 -9.38 -14.26 5.71
C VAL A 102 -9.39 -13.96 4.20
N ARG A 103 -8.60 -12.97 3.77
CA ARG A 103 -8.47 -12.52 2.38
C ARG A 103 -7.02 -12.10 2.12
N ASP A 104 -6.63 -12.09 0.85
CA ASP A 104 -5.32 -11.63 0.43
C ASP A 104 -5.01 -10.23 0.98
N VAL A 105 -3.76 -10.05 1.40
CA VAL A 105 -3.25 -8.78 1.93
C VAL A 105 -2.29 -8.19 0.89
N PRO A 106 -2.60 -7.02 0.32
CA PRO A 106 -1.77 -6.34 -0.68
C PRO A 106 -0.37 -6.01 -0.15
N PRO A 107 0.60 -5.78 -1.06
CA PRO A 107 1.95 -5.41 -0.70
C PRO A 107 1.93 -4.20 0.23
N HIS A 108 2.65 -4.31 1.33
CA HIS A 108 2.84 -3.24 2.30
C HIS A 108 1.59 -2.71 2.99
N ALA A 109 0.44 -3.35 2.82
CA ALA A 109 -0.76 -2.99 3.56
C ALA A 109 -0.60 -3.29 5.06
N ILE A 110 -1.21 -2.45 5.88
CA ILE A 110 -1.32 -2.62 7.33
C ILE A 110 -2.77 -3.02 7.62
N VAL A 111 -2.98 -4.20 8.20
CA VAL A 111 -4.32 -4.73 8.49
C VAL A 111 -4.56 -4.98 9.97
N THR A 112 -5.80 -4.76 10.43
CA THR A 112 -6.21 -5.05 11.81
C THR A 112 -7.68 -5.48 11.89
N GLY A 113 -8.08 -6.06 13.02
CA GLY A 113 -9.47 -6.40 13.35
C GLY A 113 -9.89 -7.81 12.93
N ASN A 114 -11.16 -8.14 13.21
CA ASN A 114 -11.79 -9.41 12.87
C ASN A 114 -13.18 -9.16 12.23
N PRO A 115 -13.35 -9.37 10.91
CA PRO A 115 -12.31 -9.74 9.93
C PRO A 115 -11.32 -8.59 9.68
N ALA A 116 -10.10 -8.91 9.28
CA ALA A 116 -9.04 -7.92 9.07
C ALA A 116 -9.38 -6.92 7.95
N GLN A 117 -9.17 -5.64 8.24
CA GLN A 117 -9.36 -4.51 7.33
C GLN A 117 -8.08 -3.70 7.21
N ILE A 118 -7.86 -3.11 6.03
CA ILE A 118 -6.70 -2.26 5.76
C ILE A 118 -6.91 -0.90 6.43
N ILE A 119 -5.97 -0.53 7.29
CA ILE A 119 -5.96 0.74 8.03
C ILE A 119 -4.85 1.68 7.57
N GLY A 120 -3.91 1.19 6.76
CA GLY A 120 -2.71 1.91 6.39
C GLY A 120 -1.90 1.17 5.34
N TYR A 121 -0.85 1.84 4.86
CA TYR A 121 0.26 1.22 4.13
C TYR A 121 1.56 1.62 4.82
N THR A 122 2.58 0.75 4.81
CA THR A 122 3.89 1.14 5.34
C THR A 122 4.47 2.24 4.46
N VAL A 123 4.79 3.37 5.05
CA VAL A 123 5.45 4.51 4.40
C VAL A 123 6.97 4.37 4.54
N SER A 124 7.73 5.00 3.65
CA SER A 124 9.19 5.07 3.81
C SER A 124 9.53 5.79 5.11
N SER A 125 10.57 5.34 5.81
CA SER A 125 10.92 5.66 7.21
C SER A 125 11.11 7.15 7.57
N ASP A 126 11.00 8.06 6.60
CA ASP A 126 11.05 9.51 6.80
C ASP A 126 9.66 10.17 6.86
N GLY A 127 8.56 9.40 6.76
CA GLY A 127 7.19 9.93 6.62
C GLY A 127 6.15 9.28 7.53
N ASP A 128 6.33 9.32 8.86
CA ASP A 128 5.43 8.67 9.84
C ASP A 128 3.99 9.25 9.89
N ALA A 129 3.70 10.32 9.15
CA ALA A 129 2.38 10.92 9.02
C ALA A 129 2.01 11.14 7.55
N PRO A 130 0.72 11.09 7.17
CA PRO A 130 0.28 11.49 5.84
C PRO A 130 0.80 12.90 5.54
N VAL A 131 1.41 13.08 4.38
CA VAL A 131 1.90 14.40 3.95
C VAL A 131 0.68 15.28 3.70
N SER A 132 0.42 16.18 4.63
CA SER A 132 -0.58 17.23 4.48
C SER A 132 0.06 18.42 3.78
N VAL A 133 -0.70 19.05 2.88
CA VAL A 133 -0.23 20.25 2.22
C VAL A 133 -0.34 21.38 3.22
N ASP A 134 0.80 21.97 3.60
CA ASP A 134 0.88 23.09 4.55
C ASP A 134 -0.23 24.12 4.31
N ALA A 135 -0.98 24.43 5.36
CA ALA A 135 -2.03 25.44 5.38
C ALA A 135 -1.48 26.88 5.46
N SER A 136 -0.16 27.04 5.45
CA SER A 136 0.55 28.31 5.68
C SER A 136 0.78 29.16 4.42
N GLY A 137 0.42 28.64 3.24
CA GLY A 137 0.50 29.37 1.98
C GLY A 137 -0.58 30.44 1.82
N SER A 138 -0.22 31.54 1.16
CA SER A 138 -1.17 32.49 0.58
C SER A 138 -2.29 31.74 -0.17
N ASN A 139 -3.55 31.87 0.26
CA ASN A 139 -4.71 31.21 -0.37
C ASN A 139 -4.93 31.60 -1.84
N ARG A 140 -4.15 32.56 -2.36
CA ARG A 140 -4.36 33.17 -3.69
C ARG A 140 -3.44 32.61 -4.78
N ASP A 141 -2.30 32.02 -4.43
CA ASP A 141 -1.31 31.63 -5.42
C ASP A 141 -1.27 30.11 -5.58
N ALA A 142 -1.06 29.67 -6.82
CA ALA A 142 -0.82 28.26 -7.10
C ALA A 142 0.58 27.87 -6.62
N SER A 143 0.72 26.69 -6.02
CA SER A 143 2.03 26.15 -5.64
C SER A 143 2.16 24.68 -6.00
N VAL A 144 3.39 24.26 -6.29
CA VAL A 144 3.75 22.87 -6.59
C VAL A 144 4.84 22.43 -5.63
N THR A 145 4.60 21.37 -4.88
CA THR A 145 5.53 20.81 -3.90
C THR A 145 5.96 19.42 -4.36
N PRO A 146 7.27 19.17 -4.57
CA PRO A 146 7.77 17.82 -4.84
C PRO A 146 7.62 16.92 -3.60
N THR A 147 7.50 15.62 -3.82
CA THR A 147 7.43 14.62 -2.74
C THR A 147 8.65 13.68 -2.81
N LEU A 148 8.79 12.77 -1.84
CA LEU A 148 9.86 11.76 -1.84
C LEU A 148 9.65 10.71 -2.94
N VAL A 149 8.40 10.47 -3.32
CA VAL A 149 8.04 9.57 -4.43
C VAL A 149 8.38 10.23 -5.77
N ARG A 150 9.24 9.57 -6.57
CA ARG A 150 9.81 10.12 -7.81
C ARG A 150 8.75 10.69 -8.75
N GLY A 151 8.87 12.00 -9.01
CA GLY A 151 8.05 12.74 -9.97
C GLY A 151 6.62 13.00 -9.51
N VAL A 152 6.21 12.48 -8.36
CA VAL A 152 4.94 12.84 -7.72
C VAL A 152 5.06 14.25 -7.19
N THR A 153 4.01 15.05 -7.43
CA THR A 153 3.95 16.44 -6.96
C THR A 153 2.58 16.73 -6.37
N LEU A 154 2.55 17.50 -5.30
CA LEU A 154 1.35 18.07 -4.70
C LEU A 154 1.13 19.47 -5.24
N HIS A 155 -0.12 19.76 -5.60
CA HIS A 155 -0.51 21.01 -6.23
C HIS A 155 -1.57 21.68 -5.38
N ARG A 156 -1.32 22.93 -5.02
CA ARG A 156 -2.33 23.81 -4.43
C ARG A 156 -2.82 24.76 -5.52
N PHE A 157 -4.13 24.78 -5.73
CA PHE A 157 -4.80 25.69 -6.64
C PHE A 157 -5.23 26.97 -5.90
N PRO A 158 -5.32 28.12 -6.58
CA PRO A 158 -5.89 29.33 -6.03
C PRO A 158 -7.28 29.07 -5.44
N LYS A 159 -7.56 29.66 -4.27
CA LYS A 159 -8.85 29.53 -3.58
C LYS A 159 -9.44 30.91 -3.32
N ILE A 160 -10.46 31.26 -4.09
CA ILE A 160 -11.20 32.51 -3.99
C ILE A 160 -12.43 32.27 -3.13
N LEU A 161 -12.52 32.99 -2.01
CA LEU A 161 -13.62 32.91 -1.06
C LEU A 161 -14.36 34.25 -1.07
N ASP A 162 -15.65 34.25 -1.41
CA ASP A 162 -16.50 35.44 -1.34
C ASP A 162 -17.94 35.12 -0.88
N LEU A 163 -18.76 36.15 -0.66
CA LEU A 163 -20.14 35.99 -0.15
C LEU A 163 -21.08 35.18 -1.07
N ARG A 164 -20.72 35.02 -2.35
CA ARG A 164 -21.49 34.24 -3.34
C ARG A 164 -21.08 32.78 -3.35
N GLY A 165 -19.96 32.43 -2.71
CA GLY A 165 -19.43 31.08 -2.64
C GLY A 165 -17.91 31.01 -2.80
N ASN A 166 -17.43 29.78 -2.96
CA ASN A 166 -16.01 29.47 -3.07
C ASN A 166 -15.69 28.99 -4.48
N LEU A 167 -14.55 29.42 -5.01
CA LEU A 167 -14.06 29.03 -6.33
C LEU A 167 -12.59 28.63 -6.25
N THR A 168 -12.24 27.52 -6.91
CA THR A 168 -10.87 27.16 -7.21
C THR A 168 -10.72 26.90 -8.69
N VAL A 169 -9.53 27.11 -9.24
CA VAL A 169 -9.27 27.03 -10.68
C VAL A 169 -7.91 26.40 -10.93
N GLY A 170 -7.85 25.49 -11.91
CA GLY A 170 -6.63 24.91 -12.43
C GLY A 170 -6.61 24.98 -13.94
N GLU A 171 -5.44 25.23 -14.51
CA GLU A 171 -5.21 25.27 -15.95
C GLU A 171 -4.33 24.09 -16.37
N PHE A 172 -4.74 23.36 -17.42
CA PHE A 172 -3.93 22.32 -18.04
C PHE A 172 -2.71 22.92 -18.75
N GLY A 173 -1.61 22.16 -18.75
CA GLY A 173 -0.32 22.64 -19.28
C GLY A 173 0.36 23.71 -18.42
N ARG A 174 -0.27 24.15 -17.32
CA ARG A 174 0.29 25.11 -16.35
C ARG A 174 0.30 24.51 -14.96
N THR A 175 -0.82 24.56 -14.24
CA THR A 175 -0.91 23.99 -12.89
C THR A 175 -1.03 22.47 -12.97
N VAL A 176 -1.87 21.95 -13.86
CA VAL A 176 -1.89 20.50 -14.13
C VAL A 176 -0.85 20.20 -15.22
N PRO A 177 0.16 19.34 -14.97
CA PRO A 177 1.35 19.23 -15.83
C PRO A 177 1.15 18.37 -17.09
N PHE A 178 -0.08 18.30 -17.62
CA PHE A 178 -0.42 17.68 -18.90
C PHE A 178 -1.81 18.10 -19.39
N GLU A 179 -2.06 17.90 -20.68
CA GLU A 179 -3.39 18.02 -21.31
C GLU A 179 -4.15 16.67 -21.21
N PRO A 180 -5.33 16.61 -20.58
CA PRO A 180 -6.06 15.36 -20.42
C PRO A 180 -6.78 14.96 -21.71
N LYS A 181 -6.82 13.66 -21.98
CA LYS A 181 -7.70 13.06 -23.00
C LYS A 181 -8.97 12.44 -22.40
N ARG A 182 -8.97 12.25 -21.07
CA ARG A 182 -10.05 11.59 -20.34
C ARG A 182 -10.14 12.13 -18.92
N TYR A 183 -11.36 12.21 -18.40
CA TYR A 183 -11.62 12.32 -16.98
C TYR A 183 -12.53 11.17 -16.53
N PHE A 184 -12.50 10.84 -15.25
CA PHE A 184 -13.47 9.96 -14.62
C PHE A 184 -13.64 10.34 -13.15
N MET A 185 -14.73 9.89 -12.54
CA MET A 185 -15.03 10.13 -11.13
C MET A 185 -15.23 8.82 -10.41
N VAL A 186 -14.76 8.76 -9.16
CA VAL A 186 -15.00 7.65 -8.24
C VAL A 186 -15.78 8.21 -7.05
N PHE A 187 -16.95 7.66 -6.77
CA PHE A 187 -17.87 8.13 -5.74
C PHE A 187 -18.70 6.97 -5.20
N GLY A 188 -19.33 7.16 -4.03
CA GLY A 188 -20.16 6.12 -3.39
C GLY A 188 -19.35 4.87 -2.99
N VAL A 189 -18.08 5.06 -2.66
CA VAL A 189 -17.17 3.98 -2.27
C VAL A 189 -17.49 3.55 -0.83
N PRO A 190 -17.82 2.27 -0.58
CA PRO A 190 -17.95 1.79 0.79
C PRO A 190 -16.64 1.97 1.56
N ASN A 191 -16.71 2.38 2.83
CA ASN A 191 -15.54 2.78 3.64
C ASN A 191 -14.44 1.71 3.77
N ALA A 192 -14.76 0.43 3.54
CA ALA A 192 -13.81 -0.69 3.57
C ALA A 192 -13.17 -1.03 2.21
N GLU A 193 -13.66 -0.43 1.11
CA GLU A 193 -13.18 -0.75 -0.23
C GLU A 193 -11.89 0.00 -0.57
N ILE A 194 -11.03 -0.69 -1.30
CA ILE A 194 -9.75 -0.18 -1.78
C ILE A 194 -9.86 -0.03 -3.29
N ARG A 195 -9.37 1.09 -3.79
CA ARG A 195 -9.35 1.42 -5.21
C ARG A 195 -7.90 1.60 -5.65
N GLY A 196 -7.64 1.43 -6.94
CA GLY A 196 -6.29 1.51 -7.47
C GLY A 196 -5.63 0.13 -7.50
N GLU A 197 -4.51 0.00 -6.79
CA GLU A 197 -3.65 -1.20 -6.76
C GLU A 197 -3.07 -1.55 -8.12
N HIS A 198 -2.57 -0.52 -8.80
CA HIS A 198 -1.89 -0.67 -10.08
C HIS A 198 -0.96 0.52 -10.35
N ALA A 199 -0.07 0.33 -11.32
CA ALA A 199 0.64 1.41 -11.99
C ALA A 199 0.22 1.50 -13.47
N HIS A 200 0.56 2.61 -14.09
CA HIS A 200 0.41 2.86 -15.53
C HIS A 200 1.80 2.87 -16.19
N ARG A 201 1.96 2.32 -17.41
CA ARG A 201 3.24 2.37 -18.14
C ARG A 201 3.51 3.76 -18.73
N GLU A 202 2.48 4.42 -19.24
CA GLU A 202 2.51 5.69 -19.98
C GLU A 202 1.48 6.70 -19.49
N CYS A 203 0.33 6.26 -18.93
CA CYS A 203 -0.73 7.18 -18.54
C CYS A 203 -0.36 7.99 -17.29
N LYS A 204 -0.19 9.30 -17.47
CA LYS A 204 -0.17 10.30 -16.39
C LYS A 204 -1.56 10.48 -15.79
N GLN A 205 -1.63 10.65 -14.47
CA GLN A 205 -2.87 10.94 -13.75
C GLN A 205 -2.75 12.19 -12.88
N PHE A 206 -3.86 12.89 -12.67
CA PHE A 206 -3.99 13.98 -11.71
C PHE A 206 -5.26 13.79 -10.91
N LEU A 207 -5.14 13.70 -9.58
CA LEU A 207 -6.22 13.33 -8.67
C LEU A 207 -6.62 14.53 -7.82
N LEU A 208 -7.93 14.74 -7.66
CA LEU A 208 -8.57 15.80 -6.88
C LEU A 208 -9.76 15.22 -6.10
N CYS A 209 -9.81 15.39 -4.78
CA CYS A 209 -11.03 15.04 -4.03
C CYS A 209 -11.94 16.28 -3.98
N THR A 210 -12.97 16.30 -4.84
CA THR A 210 -13.81 17.49 -5.04
C THR A 210 -14.87 17.67 -3.95
N GLN A 211 -15.17 16.61 -3.22
CA GLN A 211 -16.11 16.54 -2.10
C GLN A 211 -15.62 15.47 -1.15
N GLY A 212 -15.83 15.66 0.16
CA GLY A 212 -15.43 14.69 1.17
C GLY A 212 -13.92 14.58 1.32
N ARG A 213 -13.42 13.37 1.59
CA ARG A 213 -11.99 13.08 1.67
C ARG A 213 -11.63 11.67 1.23
N CYS A 214 -10.40 11.48 0.78
CA CYS A 214 -9.79 10.16 0.62
C CYS A 214 -8.28 10.23 0.80
N SER A 215 -7.67 9.09 1.13
CA SER A 215 -6.21 8.93 1.15
C SER A 215 -5.73 8.39 -0.19
N VAL A 216 -4.63 8.92 -0.70
CA VAL A 216 -3.91 8.44 -1.88
C VAL A 216 -2.52 7.99 -1.45
N VAL A 217 -2.16 6.75 -1.75
CA VAL A 217 -0.80 6.23 -1.59
C VAL A 217 -0.14 6.22 -2.94
N ALA A 218 1.06 6.80 -3.02
CA ALA A 218 1.90 6.76 -4.21
C ALA A 218 3.21 6.03 -3.88
N ASP A 219 3.67 5.20 -4.81
CA ASP A 219 4.86 4.36 -4.66
C ASP A 219 5.61 4.30 -6.00
N ASP A 220 6.93 4.56 -5.98
CA ASP A 220 7.80 4.56 -7.17
C ASP A 220 8.67 3.29 -7.30
N GLY A 221 8.48 2.32 -6.40
CA GLY A 221 9.28 1.12 -6.22
C GLY A 221 10.43 1.28 -5.23
N HIS A 222 10.65 2.44 -4.62
CA HIS A 222 11.70 2.70 -3.64
C HIS A 222 11.18 3.53 -2.47
N HIS A 223 10.46 4.61 -2.75
CA HIS A 223 9.78 5.45 -1.79
C HIS A 223 8.27 5.25 -1.86
N ARG A 224 7.62 5.34 -0.68
CA ARG A 224 6.17 5.35 -0.55
C ARG A 224 5.71 6.43 0.42
N GLU A 225 4.73 7.19 0.00
CA GLU A 225 4.07 8.23 0.80
C GLU A 225 2.55 8.12 0.70
N GLU A 226 1.86 8.54 1.77
CA GLU A 226 0.41 8.69 1.82
C GLU A 226 0.03 10.18 1.88
N PHE A 227 -0.97 10.56 1.09
CA PHE A 227 -1.46 11.92 0.96
C PHE A 227 -2.96 11.97 1.27
N LEU A 228 -3.37 12.92 2.11
CA LEU A 228 -4.78 13.19 2.36
C LEU A 228 -5.30 14.23 1.35
N LEU A 229 -6.32 13.87 0.59
CA LEU A 229 -7.08 14.81 -0.25
C LEU A 229 -8.42 15.10 0.41
N ASP A 230 -8.52 16.25 1.08
CA ASP A 230 -9.72 16.73 1.80
C ASP A 230 -10.08 18.20 1.50
N ASP A 231 -9.36 18.83 0.57
CA ASP A 231 -9.62 20.18 0.07
C ASP A 231 -9.72 20.14 -1.47
N PRO A 232 -10.81 20.60 -2.10
CA PRO A 232 -10.93 20.62 -3.56
C PRO A 232 -9.90 21.52 -4.26
N SER A 233 -9.21 22.41 -3.54
CA SER A 233 -8.08 23.18 -4.07
C SER A 233 -6.73 22.48 -3.94
N VAL A 234 -6.71 21.19 -3.57
CA VAL A 234 -5.49 20.38 -3.47
C VAL A 234 -5.61 19.17 -4.39
N GLY A 235 -4.60 18.99 -5.24
CA GLY A 235 -4.49 17.82 -6.11
C GLY A 235 -3.11 17.19 -6.07
N ILE A 236 -3.02 15.95 -6.54
CA ILE A 236 -1.77 15.20 -6.62
C ILE A 236 -1.56 14.69 -8.05
N TYR A 237 -0.36 14.93 -8.58
CA TYR A 237 0.08 14.41 -9.87
C TYR A 237 0.82 13.09 -9.71
N LEU A 238 0.38 12.07 -10.44
CA LEU A 238 1.02 10.77 -10.52
C LEU A 238 1.60 10.61 -11.94
N PRO A 239 2.94 10.62 -12.10
CA PRO A 239 3.55 10.30 -13.39
C PRO A 239 3.35 8.81 -13.74
N PRO A 240 3.72 8.38 -14.97
CA PRO A 240 3.75 6.97 -15.31
C PRO A 240 4.75 6.24 -14.43
N LEU A 241 4.55 4.93 -14.26
CA LEU A 241 5.31 4.07 -13.35
C LEU A 241 5.26 4.53 -11.89
N THR A 242 4.10 5.04 -11.47
CA THR A 242 3.74 5.22 -10.07
C THR A 242 2.63 4.23 -9.71
N TRP A 243 2.86 3.39 -8.71
CA TRP A 243 1.85 2.52 -8.14
C TRP A 243 0.92 3.34 -7.24
N GLY A 244 -0.36 3.37 -7.57
CA GLY A 244 -1.37 4.17 -6.90
C GLY A 244 -2.39 3.33 -6.14
N VAL A 245 -2.67 3.70 -4.89
CA VAL A 245 -3.80 3.18 -4.12
C VAL A 245 -4.64 4.35 -3.61
N GLN A 246 -5.96 4.23 -3.64
CA GLN A 246 -6.88 5.20 -3.05
C GLN A 246 -7.84 4.49 -2.10
N TYR A 247 -7.93 4.97 -0.86
CA TYR A 247 -8.70 4.32 0.20
C TYR A 247 -9.15 5.33 1.27
N LYS A 248 -9.81 4.88 2.35
CA LYS A 248 -10.37 5.74 3.41
C LYS A 248 -11.28 6.86 2.87
N TYR A 249 -12.13 6.50 1.90
CA TYR A 249 -13.13 7.43 1.37
C TYR A 249 -14.16 7.77 2.45
N SER A 250 -14.43 9.07 2.65
CA SER A 250 -15.63 9.46 3.39
C SER A 250 -16.90 9.08 2.62
N PRO A 251 -18.06 8.92 3.28
CA PRO A 251 -19.31 8.54 2.61
C PRO A 251 -19.74 9.48 1.47
N ASP A 252 -19.36 10.76 1.55
CA ASP A 252 -19.65 11.80 0.56
C ASP A 252 -18.50 12.02 -0.45
N ALA A 253 -17.43 11.21 -0.38
CA ALA A 253 -16.23 11.45 -1.16
C ALA A 253 -16.47 11.33 -2.67
N VAL A 254 -15.96 12.30 -3.42
CA VAL A 254 -15.90 12.29 -4.89
C VAL A 254 -14.47 12.57 -5.32
N LEU A 255 -13.80 11.55 -5.87
CA LEU A 255 -12.47 11.67 -6.44
C LEU A 255 -12.59 11.89 -7.95
N LEU A 256 -12.21 13.07 -8.42
CA LEU A 256 -12.04 13.41 -9.83
C LEU A 256 -10.62 13.07 -10.27
N VAL A 257 -10.49 12.38 -11.40
CA VAL A 257 -9.21 12.02 -11.99
C VAL A 257 -9.13 12.51 -13.43
N PHE A 258 -8.09 13.27 -13.74
CA PHE A 258 -7.69 13.57 -15.11
C PHE A 258 -6.63 12.57 -15.57
N ALA A 259 -6.73 12.10 -16.82
CA ALA A 259 -5.82 11.15 -17.42
C ALA A 259 -5.35 11.64 -18.79
N SER A 260 -4.04 11.56 -19.02
CA SER A 260 -3.39 11.96 -20.28
C SER A 260 -3.73 11.05 -21.48
N HIS A 261 -4.23 9.84 -21.22
CA HIS A 261 -4.55 8.84 -22.24
C HIS A 261 -6.03 8.41 -22.17
N TYR A 262 -6.54 7.95 -23.32
CA TYR A 262 -7.81 7.21 -23.37
C TYR A 262 -7.70 5.93 -22.53
N TYR A 263 -8.84 5.28 -22.27
CA TYR A 263 -8.83 4.01 -21.57
C TYR A 263 -8.17 2.93 -22.43
N ASP A 264 -7.17 2.26 -21.87
CA ASP A 264 -6.57 1.06 -22.42
C ASP A 264 -6.27 0.10 -21.25
N SER A 265 -6.81 -1.11 -21.30
CA SER A 265 -6.62 -2.12 -20.25
C SER A 265 -5.23 -2.75 -20.27
N ALA A 266 -4.54 -2.77 -21.42
CA ALA A 266 -3.19 -3.32 -21.57
C ALA A 266 -2.11 -2.45 -20.91
N GLU A 267 -2.46 -1.19 -20.64
CA GLU A 267 -1.64 -0.15 -20.02
C GLU A 267 -1.42 -0.37 -18.51
N TYR A 268 -2.26 -1.21 -17.88
CA TYR A 268 -2.25 -1.43 -16.44
C TYR A 268 -1.20 -2.46 -16.03
N ILE A 269 -0.36 -2.10 -15.06
CA ILE A 269 0.50 -3.02 -14.32
C ILE A 269 -0.21 -3.36 -13.01
N ARG A 270 -0.76 -4.58 -12.91
CA ARG A 270 -1.52 -5.04 -11.73
C ARG A 270 -0.73 -5.99 -10.82
N SER A 271 0.44 -6.41 -11.25
CA SER A 271 1.38 -7.19 -10.43
C SER A 271 2.38 -6.23 -9.79
N TYR A 272 2.41 -6.17 -8.47
CA TYR A 272 3.41 -5.36 -7.77
C TYR A 272 4.83 -5.88 -8.01
N GLN A 273 5.01 -7.18 -8.19
CA GLN A 273 6.30 -7.76 -8.56
C GLN A 273 6.77 -7.30 -9.94
N GLU A 274 5.86 -7.27 -10.92
CA GLU A 274 6.17 -6.73 -12.25
C GLU A 274 6.54 -5.24 -12.16
N PHE A 275 5.73 -4.47 -11.42
CA PHE A 275 6.00 -3.06 -11.15
C PHE A 275 7.40 -2.83 -10.56
N ARG A 276 7.76 -3.57 -9.50
CA ARG A 276 9.08 -3.53 -8.87
C ARG A 276 10.21 -3.86 -9.84
N THR A 277 9.98 -4.81 -10.74
CA THR A 277 10.98 -5.19 -11.77
C THR A 277 11.19 -4.05 -12.77
N LEU A 278 10.12 -3.40 -13.21
CA LEU A 278 10.17 -2.28 -14.14
C LEU A 278 10.81 -1.03 -13.51
N THR A 279 10.65 -0.81 -12.20
CA THR A 279 11.19 0.37 -11.51
C THR A 279 12.56 0.17 -10.86
N ALA A 280 13.07 -1.06 -10.75
CA ALA A 280 14.35 -1.37 -10.12
C ALA A 280 15.55 -0.64 -10.75
N GLY A 281 15.51 -0.35 -12.05
CA GLY A 281 16.59 0.33 -12.79
C GLY A 281 16.45 1.85 -12.90
N ILE A 282 15.33 2.43 -12.46
CA ILE A 282 15.04 3.85 -12.65
C ILE A 282 15.60 4.61 -11.44
N LYS A 283 16.74 5.28 -11.62
CA LYS A 283 17.31 6.17 -10.60
C LYS A 283 16.48 7.45 -10.49
N ASN A 284 16.48 8.06 -9.31
CA ASN A 284 15.97 9.43 -9.13
C ASN A 284 16.88 10.38 -9.92
N GLU A 285 16.43 10.82 -11.10
CA GLU A 285 17.01 11.98 -11.76
C GLU A 285 16.61 13.22 -10.97
N GLY A 286 17.41 13.61 -9.98
CA GLY A 286 17.11 14.79 -9.16
C GLY A 286 17.75 14.78 -7.77
N ASN A 287 19.08 14.80 -7.72
CA ASN A 287 19.88 15.45 -6.68
C ASN A 287 21.33 15.48 -7.17
N ALA A 288 21.60 16.40 -8.10
CA ALA A 288 22.92 16.87 -8.47
C ALA A 288 22.95 18.39 -8.26
#